data_AF-M6H9A5-F1
#
_entry.id   AF-M6H9A5-F1
#
_cell.length_a   1.000
_cell.length_b   1.000
_cell.length_c   1.000
_cell.angle_alpha   90.00
_cell.angle_beta   90.00
_cell.angle_gamma   90.00
#
_symmetry.space_group_name_H-M   'P 1'
#
loop_
_entity.id
_entity.type
_entity.pdbx_description
1 polymer ?
#
loop_
_entity_poly.entity_id
_entity_poly.type
_entity_poly.pdbx_seq_one_letter_code
_entity_poly.pdbx_strand_id
1 'polypeptide(L)'
;MQEVHRYLDRYLEENILQSETIHRMKHVIHEFSIRAPKVLVTKCIDGRVHGSKLKGYPVTTIRFGRTDGNIVSTNLNNFWFWNRIDRLINDATCNTPNTPALFIAYMHRSDLHGLGCAAHNHDELAARKAIQEQTQAVRKIFKKDRLYVMEGITNTDSMAETLIFENGTVLDTTEFIQDFDFKHCSDIFHRSFLKYPLKDSSTARYVGFKTPEELLSEPELLFLTIFKLLSV
;
A
#
# COMPACT_ATOMS: atom_id res chain seq x y z
N MET A 1 7.75 -30.99 5.62
CA MET A 1 6.51 -31.23 4.83
C MET A 1 5.25 -30.95 5.62
N GLN A 2 5.02 -31.51 6.82
CA GLN A 2 3.79 -31.25 7.60
C GLN A 2 3.53 -29.76 7.89
N GLU A 3 4.57 -28.98 8.14
CA GLU A 3 4.45 -27.55 8.41
C GLU A 3 4.04 -26.73 7.17
N VAL A 4 4.56 -27.11 5.99
CA VAL A 4 4.17 -26.52 4.70
C VAL A 4 2.71 -26.83 4.40
N HIS A 5 2.27 -28.08 4.59
CA HIS A 5 0.86 -28.43 4.41
C HIS A 5 -0.04 -27.65 5.38
N ARG A 6 0.32 -27.56 6.66
CA ARG A 6 -0.43 -26.77 7.64
C ARG A 6 -0.50 -25.28 7.29
N TYR A 7 0.60 -24.72 6.77
CA TYR A 7 0.61 -23.34 6.28
C TYR A 7 -0.32 -23.15 5.08
N LEU A 8 -0.26 -24.06 4.10
CA LEU A 8 -1.13 -24.02 2.91
C LEU A 8 -2.60 -24.19 3.29
N ASP A 9 -2.91 -25.14 4.18
CA ASP A 9 -4.28 -25.36 4.66
C ASP A 9 -4.82 -24.11 5.34
N ARG A 10 -4.03 -23.49 6.23
CA ARG A 10 -4.42 -22.23 6.88
C ARG A 10 -4.60 -21.09 5.86
N TYR A 11 -3.71 -21.00 4.87
CA TYR A 11 -3.82 -20.00 3.81
C TYR A 11 -5.12 -20.19 2.99
N LEU A 12 -5.52 -21.44 2.73
CA LEU A 12 -6.77 -21.76 2.04
C LEU A 12 -8.00 -21.43 2.92
N GLU A 13 -7.96 -21.76 4.21
CA GLU A 13 -9.01 -21.39 5.17
C GLU A 13 -9.18 -19.86 5.27
N GLU A 14 -8.08 -19.12 5.37
CA GLU A 14 -8.09 -17.66 5.37
C GLU A 14 -8.67 -17.10 4.07
N ASN A 15 -8.36 -17.70 2.92
CA ASN A 15 -8.96 -17.31 1.63
C ASN A 15 -10.48 -17.51 1.60
N ILE A 16 -10.99 -18.60 2.19
CA ILE A 16 -12.44 -18.84 2.28
C ILE A 16 -13.11 -17.73 3.11
N LEU A 17 -12.56 -17.44 4.30
CA LEU A 17 -13.09 -16.39 5.17
C LEU A 17 -13.05 -14.99 4.53
N GLN A 18 -11.95 -14.67 3.84
CA GLN A 18 -11.83 -13.41 3.10
C GLN A 18 -12.83 -13.34 1.94
N SER A 19 -13.03 -14.44 1.20
CA SER A 19 -14.01 -14.53 0.12
C SER A 19 -15.44 -14.28 0.62
N GLU A 20 -15.83 -14.89 1.73
CA GLU A 20 -17.12 -14.63 2.36
C GLU A 20 -17.29 -13.16 2.78
N THR A 21 -16.24 -12.57 3.35
CA THR A 21 -16.25 -11.16 3.77
C THR A 21 -16.43 -10.23 2.57
N ILE A 22 -15.66 -10.44 1.49
CA ILE A 22 -15.78 -9.68 0.24
C ILE A 22 -17.17 -9.85 -0.36
N HIS A 23 -17.73 -11.06 -0.33
CA HIS A 23 -19.09 -11.32 -0.83
C HIS A 23 -20.14 -10.54 -0.04
N ARG A 24 -20.08 -10.55 1.30
CA ARG A 24 -20.99 -9.77 2.17
C ARG A 24 -20.84 -8.27 1.95
N MET A 25 -19.61 -7.79 1.74
CA MET A 25 -19.30 -6.37 1.51
C MET A 25 -19.45 -5.92 0.05
N LYS A 26 -19.86 -6.79 -0.87
CA LYS A 26 -19.87 -6.51 -2.32
C LYS A 26 -20.59 -5.20 -2.69
N HIS A 27 -21.71 -4.91 -2.03
CA HIS A 27 -22.47 -3.68 -2.26
C HIS A 27 -21.70 -2.43 -1.80
N VAL A 28 -21.11 -2.45 -0.60
CA VAL A 28 -20.27 -1.36 -0.08
C VAL A 28 -19.05 -1.14 -0.98
N ILE A 29 -18.39 -2.23 -1.35
CA ILE A 29 -17.24 -2.22 -2.25
C ILE A 29 -17.63 -1.61 -3.60
N HIS A 30 -18.76 -2.02 -4.17
CA HIS A 30 -19.23 -1.49 -5.44
C HIS A 30 -19.51 0.01 -5.35
N GLU A 31 -20.29 0.44 -4.35
CA GLU A 31 -20.64 1.85 -4.11
C GLU A 31 -19.42 2.73 -3.88
N PHE A 32 -18.38 2.21 -3.22
CA PHE A 32 -17.12 2.92 -3.05
C PHE A 32 -16.32 2.93 -4.37
N SER A 33 -16.26 1.80 -5.07
CA SER A 33 -15.48 1.63 -6.30
C SER A 33 -15.92 2.55 -7.44
N ILE A 34 -17.21 2.87 -7.53
CA ILE A 34 -17.75 3.75 -8.57
C ILE A 34 -17.47 5.23 -8.29
N ARG A 35 -17.28 5.63 -7.03
CA ARG A 35 -17.04 7.03 -6.62
C ARG A 35 -15.57 7.33 -6.34
N ALA A 36 -14.79 6.32 -5.98
CA ALA A 36 -13.39 6.48 -5.61
C ALA A 36 -12.52 6.80 -6.84
N PRO A 37 -11.52 7.70 -6.71
CA PRO A 37 -10.52 7.91 -7.73
C PRO A 37 -9.89 6.59 -8.18
N LYS A 38 -9.67 6.44 -9.49
CA LYS A 38 -9.03 5.24 -10.02
C LYS A 38 -7.53 5.36 -9.87
N VAL A 39 -6.95 4.50 -9.03
CA VAL A 39 -5.53 4.55 -8.70
C VAL A 39 -4.79 3.32 -9.23
N LEU A 40 -3.65 3.54 -9.87
CA LEU A 40 -2.64 2.53 -10.17
C LEU A 40 -1.38 2.84 -9.36
N VAL A 41 -0.98 1.88 -8.54
CA VAL A 41 0.25 1.95 -7.77
C VAL A 41 1.23 0.92 -8.32
N THR A 42 2.42 1.34 -8.74
CA THR A 42 3.52 0.43 -9.07
C THR A 42 4.55 0.43 -7.95
N LYS A 43 5.00 -0.74 -7.52
CA LYS A 43 5.83 -0.88 -6.32
C LYS A 43 6.65 -2.17 -6.30
N CYS A 44 7.51 -2.30 -5.30
CA CYS A 44 8.26 -3.53 -5.05
C CYS A 44 7.34 -4.72 -4.66
N ILE A 45 7.81 -5.95 -4.90
CA ILE A 45 7.17 -7.17 -4.39
C ILE A 45 7.38 -7.38 -2.88
N ASP A 46 8.25 -6.60 -2.25
CA ASP A 46 8.46 -6.64 -0.80
C ASP A 46 7.12 -6.49 -0.05
N GLY A 47 6.89 -7.40 0.90
CA GLY A 47 5.65 -7.51 1.67
C GLY A 47 5.43 -6.38 2.67
N ARG A 48 6.47 -5.58 2.95
CA ARG A 48 6.44 -4.43 3.87
C ARG A 48 5.95 -3.15 3.20
N VAL A 49 6.00 -3.05 1.87
CA VAL A 49 5.57 -1.84 1.14
C VAL A 49 4.05 -1.61 1.24
N HIS A 50 3.62 -0.35 1.29
CA HIS A 50 2.20 0.04 1.31
C HIS A 50 1.38 -0.64 0.22
N GLY A 51 0.13 -1.00 0.56
CA GLY A 51 -0.79 -1.78 -0.26
C GLY A 51 -0.51 -3.27 -0.32
N SER A 52 0.55 -3.77 0.30
CA SER A 52 0.80 -5.21 0.39
C SER A 52 -0.15 -5.76 1.45
N LYS A 53 -0.85 -6.86 1.14
CA LYS A 53 -1.91 -7.42 2.00
C LYS A 53 -2.95 -6.37 2.43
N LEU A 54 -3.34 -5.47 1.51
CA LEU A 54 -4.36 -4.43 1.75
C LEU A 54 -4.01 -3.37 2.82
N LYS A 55 -2.73 -3.26 3.20
CA LYS A 55 -2.27 -2.22 4.14
C LYS A 55 -2.40 -0.82 3.53
N GLY A 56 -3.08 0.09 4.21
CA GLY A 56 -3.10 1.52 3.86
C GLY A 56 -4.03 1.92 2.71
N TYR A 57 -4.69 0.97 2.03
CA TYR A 57 -5.62 1.29 0.94
C TYR A 57 -6.92 0.50 1.03
N PRO A 58 -8.08 1.12 0.73
CA PRO A 58 -9.34 0.41 0.60
C PRO A 58 -9.24 -0.73 -0.41
N VAL A 59 -9.84 -1.86 -0.08
CA VAL A 59 -9.85 -3.05 -0.95
C VAL A 59 -10.52 -2.70 -2.28
N THR A 60 -10.00 -3.23 -3.37
CA THR A 60 -10.53 -3.15 -4.76
C THR A 60 -10.47 -1.79 -5.47
N THR A 61 -10.08 -0.70 -4.80
CA THR A 61 -10.02 0.63 -5.46
C THR A 61 -8.68 0.94 -6.11
N ILE A 62 -7.63 0.23 -5.69
CA ILE A 62 -6.28 0.41 -6.20
C ILE A 62 -5.85 -0.82 -6.98
N ARG A 63 -5.33 -0.59 -8.19
CA ARG A 63 -4.66 -1.62 -8.97
C ARG A 63 -3.17 -1.58 -8.64
N PHE A 64 -2.58 -2.72 -8.34
CA PHE A 64 -1.15 -2.81 -8.03
C PHE A 64 -0.37 -3.43 -9.20
N GLY A 65 0.70 -2.77 -9.62
CA GLY A 65 1.80 -3.38 -10.36
C GLY A 65 2.94 -3.70 -9.40
N ARG A 66 3.47 -4.93 -9.44
CA ARG A 66 4.54 -5.36 -8.55
C ARG A 66 5.66 -6.00 -9.37
N THR A 67 6.88 -5.51 -9.19
CA THR A 67 8.11 -6.09 -9.72
C THR A 67 9.21 -5.96 -8.66
N ASP A 68 10.30 -6.70 -8.80
CA ASP A 68 11.45 -6.53 -7.90
C ASP A 68 12.00 -5.10 -8.01
N GLY A 69 12.09 -4.41 -6.89
CA GLY A 69 12.54 -3.01 -6.82
C GLY A 69 11.66 -1.99 -7.53
N ASN A 70 10.46 -2.36 -7.99
CA ASN A 70 9.67 -1.55 -8.93
C ASN A 70 10.46 -1.19 -10.22
N ILE A 71 11.35 -2.08 -10.66
CA ILE A 71 12.05 -1.92 -11.94
C ILE A 71 11.07 -2.31 -13.05
N VAL A 72 10.69 -1.35 -13.88
CA VAL A 72 9.71 -1.54 -14.95
C VAL A 72 10.23 -0.93 -16.25
N SER A 73 10.20 -1.71 -17.34
CA SER A 73 10.53 -1.18 -18.66
C SER A 73 9.48 -0.17 -19.12
N THR A 74 9.90 1.06 -19.37
CA THR A 74 9.07 2.14 -19.92
C THR A 74 9.15 2.22 -21.46
N ASN A 75 9.71 1.21 -22.12
CA ASN A 75 9.64 1.11 -23.57
C ASN A 75 8.16 0.97 -23.98
N LEU A 76 7.72 1.66 -25.05
CA LEU A 76 6.35 1.58 -25.56
C LEU A 76 5.94 0.15 -25.96
N ASN A 77 6.91 -0.72 -26.27
CA ASN A 77 6.67 -2.14 -26.54
C ASN A 77 6.29 -2.95 -25.28
N ASN A 78 6.43 -2.39 -24.07
CA ASN A 78 5.90 -2.98 -22.86
C ASN A 78 4.37 -2.79 -22.79
N PHE A 79 3.67 -3.55 -23.62
CA PHE A 79 2.22 -3.51 -23.76
C PHE A 79 1.50 -3.60 -22.41
N TRP A 80 1.93 -4.50 -21.52
CA TRP A 80 1.25 -4.73 -20.25
C TRP A 80 1.30 -3.53 -19.30
N PHE A 81 2.43 -2.81 -19.28
CA PHE A 81 2.56 -1.60 -18.47
C PHE A 81 1.65 -0.49 -18.98
N TRP A 82 1.74 -0.17 -20.28
CA TRP A 82 0.99 0.93 -20.89
C TRP A 82 -0.52 0.65 -20.95
N ASN A 83 -0.93 -0.55 -21.37
CA ASN A 83 -2.34 -0.95 -21.40
C ASN A 83 -2.98 -0.91 -20.00
N ARG A 84 -2.23 -1.14 -18.92
CA ARG A 84 -2.77 -1.02 -17.56
C ARG A 84 -3.09 0.44 -17.21
N ILE A 85 -2.25 1.38 -17.64
CA ILE A 85 -2.49 2.82 -17.47
C ILE A 85 -3.66 3.26 -18.34
N ASP A 86 -3.71 2.86 -19.61
CA ASP A 86 -4.82 3.20 -20.52
C ASP A 86 -6.17 2.72 -19.97
N ARG A 87 -6.23 1.48 -19.49
CA ARG A 87 -7.45 0.93 -18.87
C ARG A 87 -7.87 1.70 -17.63
N LEU A 88 -6.92 2.17 -16.82
CA LEU A 88 -7.20 2.98 -15.64
C LEU A 88 -7.81 4.34 -16.03
N ILE A 89 -7.25 4.99 -17.04
CA ILE A 89 -7.73 6.28 -17.54
C ILE A 89 -9.14 6.14 -18.13
N ASN A 90 -9.38 5.08 -18.91
CA ASN A 90 -10.70 4.80 -19.47
C ASN A 90 -11.74 4.52 -18.37
N ASP A 91 -11.36 3.76 -17.34
CA ASP A 91 -12.19 3.50 -16.14
C ASP A 91 -12.53 4.81 -15.41
N ALA A 92 -11.55 5.69 -15.21
CA ALA A 92 -11.76 7.00 -14.56
C ALA A 92 -12.69 7.90 -15.39
N THR A 93 -12.52 7.91 -16.71
CA THR A 93 -13.32 8.72 -17.63
C THR A 93 -14.80 8.31 -17.57
N CYS A 94 -15.08 7.02 -17.46
CA CYS A 94 -16.45 6.50 -17.41
C CYS A 94 -17.10 6.63 -16.02
N ASN A 95 -16.33 6.41 -14.94
CA ASN A 95 -16.90 6.22 -13.61
C ASN A 95 -16.69 7.42 -12.66
N THR A 96 -15.63 8.21 -12.86
CA THR A 96 -15.33 9.39 -12.02
C THR A 96 -15.06 10.61 -12.91
N PRO A 97 -16.08 11.09 -13.66
CA PRO A 97 -15.90 12.22 -14.57
C PRO A 97 -15.40 13.45 -13.80
N ASN A 98 -14.50 14.21 -14.40
CA ASN A 98 -13.79 15.36 -13.81
C ASN A 98 -12.74 15.04 -12.74
N THR A 99 -12.50 13.76 -12.44
CA THR A 99 -11.38 13.33 -11.58
C THR A 99 -10.35 12.58 -12.43
N PRO A 100 -9.11 13.08 -12.58
CA PRO A 100 -8.09 12.36 -13.30
C PRO A 100 -7.78 11.03 -12.60
N ALA A 101 -7.40 10.02 -13.37
CA ALA A 101 -6.83 8.82 -12.79
C ALA A 101 -5.52 9.15 -12.06
N LEU A 102 -5.13 8.33 -11.09
CA LEU A 102 -3.91 8.53 -10.30
C LEU A 102 -2.91 7.42 -10.58
N PHE A 103 -1.67 7.79 -10.87
CA PHE A 103 -0.54 6.87 -10.97
C PHE A 103 0.49 7.23 -9.90
N ILE A 104 0.91 6.24 -9.11
CA ILE A 104 1.98 6.42 -8.12
C ILE A 104 3.03 5.32 -8.29
N ALA A 105 4.29 5.73 -8.47
CA ALA A 105 5.42 4.81 -8.43
C ALA A 105 6.11 4.86 -7.06
N TYR A 106 6.12 3.74 -6.35
CA TYR A 106 6.74 3.63 -5.04
C TYR A 106 8.11 2.97 -5.10
N MET A 107 9.04 3.61 -4.40
CA MET A 107 10.19 2.95 -3.82
C MET A 107 9.88 2.61 -2.35
N HIS A 108 10.76 1.84 -1.73
CA HIS A 108 10.75 1.66 -0.29
C HIS A 108 12.15 1.82 0.28
N ARG A 109 12.23 2.31 1.52
CA ARG A 109 13.45 2.51 2.29
C ARG A 109 13.31 1.97 3.71
N SER A 110 14.42 1.89 4.41
CA SER A 110 14.49 1.52 5.82
C SER A 110 15.53 2.40 6.49
N ASP A 111 15.21 2.95 7.65
CA ASP A 111 16.14 3.71 8.48
C ASP A 111 17.19 2.78 9.12
N LEU A 112 16.92 1.47 9.14
CA LEU A 112 17.87 0.44 9.54
C LEU A 112 18.84 0.08 8.40
N HIS A 113 20.13 0.18 8.71
CA HIS A 113 21.20 -0.06 7.74
C HIS A 113 21.11 -1.45 7.11
N GLY A 114 21.08 -1.50 5.77
CA GLY A 114 21.04 -2.75 5.00
C GLY A 114 19.67 -3.42 4.90
N LEU A 115 18.58 -2.79 5.38
CA LEU A 115 17.22 -3.35 5.31
C LEU A 115 16.33 -2.67 4.26
N GLY A 116 16.91 -1.78 3.45
CA GLY A 116 16.27 -1.13 2.29
C GLY A 116 16.02 -2.11 1.12
N CYS A 117 15.73 -1.56 -0.07
CA CYS A 117 15.39 -2.39 -1.23
C CYS A 117 16.56 -3.25 -1.73
N ALA A 118 16.47 -4.57 -1.56
CA ALA A 118 17.50 -5.51 -1.99
C ALA A 118 17.75 -5.49 -3.51
N ALA A 119 16.71 -5.28 -4.33
CA ALA A 119 16.83 -5.21 -5.78
C ALA A 119 17.66 -4.02 -6.28
N HIS A 120 17.83 -2.99 -5.43
CA HIS A 120 18.69 -1.83 -5.67
C HIS A 120 19.94 -1.87 -4.79
N ASN A 121 20.35 -3.03 -4.28
CA ASN A 121 21.51 -3.19 -3.39
C ASN A 121 21.45 -2.30 -2.13
N HIS A 122 20.24 -2.06 -1.61
CA HIS A 122 19.98 -1.13 -0.49
C HIS A 122 20.38 0.32 -0.77
N ASP A 123 20.60 0.69 -2.03
CA ASP A 123 20.85 2.06 -2.48
C ASP A 123 19.52 2.80 -2.68
N GLU A 124 19.21 3.72 -1.77
CA GLU A 124 18.00 4.54 -1.83
C GLU A 124 17.99 5.50 -3.03
N LEU A 125 19.15 6.00 -3.46
CA LEU A 125 19.25 6.90 -4.61
C LEU A 125 18.94 6.13 -5.90
N ALA A 126 19.46 4.91 -6.04
CA ALA A 126 19.14 4.04 -7.16
C ALA A 126 17.64 3.68 -7.19
N ALA A 127 17.08 3.32 -6.03
CA ALA A 127 15.65 3.04 -5.90
C ALA A 127 14.78 4.27 -6.24
N ARG A 128 15.22 5.46 -5.83
CA ARG A 128 14.54 6.72 -6.14
C ARG A 128 14.61 7.04 -7.63
N LYS A 129 15.78 6.85 -8.23
CA LYS A 129 16.00 7.08 -9.66
C LYS A 129 15.07 6.21 -10.51
N ALA A 130 14.88 4.94 -10.15
CA ALA A 130 14.00 4.04 -10.88
C ALA A 130 12.55 4.55 -10.96
N ILE A 131 12.00 5.06 -9.85
CA ILE A 131 10.63 5.61 -9.85
C ILE A 131 10.55 6.99 -10.50
N GLN A 132 11.62 7.79 -10.46
CA GLN A 132 11.70 9.06 -11.18
C GLN A 132 11.70 8.83 -12.69
N GLU A 133 12.51 7.91 -13.20
CA GLU A 133 12.53 7.55 -14.63
C GLU A 133 11.17 7.03 -15.09
N GLN A 134 10.53 6.19 -14.26
CA GLN A 134 9.19 5.66 -14.54
C GLN A 134 8.15 6.78 -14.63
N THR A 135 8.06 7.65 -13.62
CA THR A 135 7.06 8.73 -13.57
C THR A 135 7.28 9.77 -14.64
N GLN A 136 8.54 10.11 -14.95
CA GLN A 136 8.88 10.99 -16.08
C GLN A 136 8.44 10.42 -17.42
N ALA A 137 8.64 9.12 -17.65
CA ALA A 137 8.19 8.46 -18.88
C ALA A 137 6.65 8.52 -19.02
N VAL A 138 5.91 8.26 -17.93
CA VAL A 138 4.45 8.33 -17.92
C VAL A 138 3.94 9.76 -18.17
N ARG A 139 4.53 10.76 -17.50
CA ARG A 139 4.20 12.20 -17.66
C ARG A 139 4.41 12.69 -19.10
N LYS A 140 5.35 12.12 -19.85
CA LYS A 140 5.59 12.46 -21.27
C LYS A 140 4.46 12.01 -22.20
N ILE A 141 3.73 10.96 -21.82
CA ILE A 141 2.71 10.33 -22.68
C ILE A 141 1.31 10.83 -22.30
N PHE A 142 1.02 10.95 -21.00
CA PHE A 142 -0.32 11.29 -20.53
C PHE A 142 -0.37 12.70 -19.95
N LYS A 143 -1.39 13.45 -20.36
CA LYS A 143 -1.68 14.78 -19.82
C LYS A 143 -2.30 14.69 -18.43
N LYS A 144 -2.00 15.71 -17.62
CA LYS A 144 -2.38 15.83 -16.20
C LYS A 144 -3.89 15.78 -15.93
N ASP A 145 -4.69 16.29 -16.87
CA ASP A 145 -6.16 16.29 -16.83
C ASP A 145 -6.76 14.88 -16.95
N ARG A 146 -6.00 13.94 -17.51
CA ARG A 146 -6.41 12.53 -17.65
C ARG A 146 -5.75 11.63 -16.61
N LEU A 147 -4.47 11.89 -16.31
CA LEU A 147 -3.67 11.10 -15.38
C LEU A 147 -2.77 12.02 -14.55
N TYR A 148 -2.98 12.01 -13.24
CA TYR A 148 -2.08 12.63 -12.29
C TYR A 148 -0.99 11.64 -11.85
N VAL A 149 0.28 12.04 -11.91
CA VAL A 149 1.43 11.15 -11.73
C VAL A 149 2.29 11.64 -10.57
N MET A 150 2.50 10.77 -9.57
CA MET A 150 3.27 11.06 -8.37
C MET A 150 4.33 10.00 -8.11
N GLU A 151 5.31 10.38 -7.30
CA GLU A 151 6.33 9.50 -6.75
C GLU A 151 5.97 9.19 -5.29
N GLY A 152 6.26 7.98 -4.82
CA GLY A 152 5.96 7.54 -3.46
C GLY A 152 7.16 6.88 -2.79
N ILE A 153 7.28 7.05 -1.48
CA ILE A 153 8.27 6.36 -0.65
C ILE A 153 7.52 5.70 0.50
N THR A 154 7.72 4.40 0.69
CA THR A 154 7.34 3.72 1.93
C THR A 154 8.56 3.54 2.81
N ASN A 155 8.52 4.05 4.04
CA ASN A 155 9.43 3.63 5.09
C ASN A 155 8.93 2.27 5.62
N THR A 156 9.73 1.21 5.47
CA THR A 156 9.34 -0.15 5.87
C THR A 156 9.45 -0.41 7.37
N ASP A 157 10.07 0.51 8.12
CA ASP A 157 10.23 0.39 9.58
C ASP A 157 9.07 1.06 10.30
N SER A 158 8.70 2.28 9.89
CA SER A 158 7.59 3.02 10.51
C SER A 158 6.26 2.83 9.80
N MET A 159 6.25 2.22 8.62
CA MET A 159 5.10 2.25 7.70
C MET A 159 4.65 3.68 7.37
N ALA A 160 5.54 4.66 7.45
CA ALA A 160 5.26 6.00 6.97
C ALA A 160 5.27 6.05 5.44
N GLU A 161 4.42 6.91 4.90
CA GLU A 161 4.30 7.22 3.49
C GLU A 161 4.77 8.66 3.23
N THR A 162 5.61 8.81 2.21
CA THR A 162 5.99 10.11 1.64
C THR A 162 5.49 10.18 0.20
N LEU A 163 4.67 11.18 -0.13
CA LEU A 163 4.22 11.47 -1.48
C LEU A 163 4.97 12.67 -2.04
N ILE A 164 5.44 12.54 -3.27
CA ILE A 164 6.21 13.59 -3.95
C ILE A 164 5.49 13.95 -5.25
N PHE A 165 4.99 15.17 -5.28
CA PHE A 165 4.18 15.72 -6.34
C PHE A 165 5.05 16.19 -7.51
N GLU A 166 4.42 16.36 -8.68
CA GLU A 166 5.10 16.80 -9.92
C GLU A 166 5.84 18.15 -9.77
N ASN A 167 5.32 19.06 -8.95
CA ASN A 167 5.92 20.37 -8.69
C ASN A 167 7.04 20.33 -7.63
N GLY A 168 7.40 19.13 -7.14
CA GLY A 168 8.39 18.95 -6.09
C GLY A 168 7.86 19.14 -4.67
N THR A 169 6.57 19.45 -4.48
CA THR A 169 5.96 19.43 -3.15
C THR A 169 6.09 18.03 -2.56
N VAL A 170 6.40 17.94 -1.28
CA VAL A 170 6.54 16.69 -0.52
C VAL A 170 5.49 16.70 0.58
N LEU A 171 4.84 15.56 0.77
CA LEU A 171 3.91 15.30 1.86
C LEU A 171 4.42 14.05 2.57
N ASP A 172 4.94 14.20 3.79
CA ASP A 172 5.45 13.10 4.60
C ASP A 172 4.56 12.87 5.81
N THR A 173 3.96 11.68 5.92
CA THR A 173 3.10 11.31 7.05
C THR A 173 3.81 11.37 8.41
N THR A 174 5.14 11.26 8.47
CA THR A 174 5.89 11.48 9.72
C THR A 174 5.84 12.94 10.18
N GLU A 175 5.85 13.90 9.25
CA GLU A 175 5.73 15.32 9.55
C GLU A 175 4.33 15.65 10.08
N PHE A 176 3.26 15.07 9.52
CA PHE A 176 1.91 15.26 10.07
C PHE A 176 1.77 14.77 11.51
N ILE A 177 2.45 13.69 11.88
CA ILE A 177 2.40 13.21 13.27
C ILE A 177 3.09 14.24 14.20
N GLN A 178 4.18 14.85 13.75
CA GLN A 178 4.95 15.83 14.51
C GLN A 178 4.26 17.20 14.57
N ASP A 179 3.80 17.72 13.43
CA ASP A 179 3.23 19.07 13.28
C ASP A 179 1.92 19.27 14.03
N PHE A 180 1.13 18.20 14.17
CA PHE A 180 -0.17 18.25 14.84
C PHE A 180 -0.09 17.89 16.34
N ASP A 181 1.12 17.62 16.87
CA ASP A 181 1.37 17.26 18.27
C ASP A 181 0.39 16.19 18.78
N PHE A 182 0.10 15.18 17.94
CA PHE A 182 -0.79 14.09 18.28
C PHE A 182 -0.13 13.23 19.37
N LYS A 183 -0.67 13.28 20.60
CA LYS A 183 -0.11 12.59 21.78
C LYS A 183 -0.84 11.28 22.07
N HIS A 184 -2.08 11.17 21.60
CA HIS A 184 -2.95 10.05 21.87
C HIS A 184 -3.60 9.55 20.58
N CYS A 185 -3.87 8.25 20.50
CA CYS A 185 -4.54 7.66 19.34
C CYS A 185 -5.93 8.27 19.09
N SER A 186 -6.57 8.78 20.14
CA SER A 186 -7.83 9.53 20.09
C SER A 186 -7.75 10.83 19.31
N ASP A 187 -6.55 11.39 19.15
CA ASP A 187 -6.35 12.65 18.42
C ASP A 187 -6.47 12.42 16.91
N ILE A 188 -6.24 11.18 16.45
CA ILE A 188 -6.26 10.76 15.05
C ILE A 188 -7.51 9.92 14.73
N PHE A 189 -7.89 9.02 15.63
CA PHE A 189 -8.94 8.04 15.40
C PHE A 189 -10.20 8.35 16.20
N HIS A 190 -11.35 8.21 15.54
CA HIS A 190 -12.65 8.35 16.21
C HIS A 190 -12.83 7.29 17.31
N ARG A 191 -13.46 7.65 18.44
CA ARG A 191 -13.65 6.78 19.62
C ARG A 191 -14.21 5.39 19.30
N SER A 192 -15.07 5.30 18.29
CA SER A 192 -15.71 4.03 17.90
C SER A 192 -14.71 3.05 17.29
N PHE A 193 -13.66 3.52 16.64
CA PHE A 193 -12.58 2.67 16.13
C PHE A 193 -11.75 2.12 17.30
N LEU A 194 -11.41 2.99 18.25
CA LEU A 194 -10.57 2.67 19.41
C LEU A 194 -11.23 1.73 20.41
N LYS A 195 -12.55 1.82 20.58
CA LYS A 195 -13.30 1.14 21.64
C LYS A 195 -13.52 -0.36 21.42
N TYR A 196 -13.59 -0.82 20.17
CA TYR A 196 -14.02 -2.19 19.87
C TYR A 196 -12.86 -3.04 19.35
N PRO A 197 -12.77 -4.32 19.74
CA PRO A 197 -11.84 -5.27 19.15
C PRO A 197 -11.92 -5.29 17.62
N LEU A 198 -10.78 -5.52 16.98
CA LEU A 198 -10.75 -5.77 15.54
C LEU A 198 -11.70 -6.92 15.22
N LYS A 199 -12.70 -6.67 14.36
CA LYS A 199 -13.75 -7.65 14.03
C LYS A 199 -13.31 -8.68 12.99
N ASP A 200 -12.21 -8.41 12.31
CA ASP A 200 -11.63 -9.34 11.36
C ASP A 200 -11.07 -10.55 12.11
N SER A 201 -11.68 -11.72 11.92
CA SER A 201 -11.35 -12.95 12.66
C SER A 201 -9.91 -13.40 12.44
N SER A 202 -9.33 -13.09 11.27
CA SER A 202 -7.95 -13.43 10.96
C SER A 202 -6.97 -12.60 11.79
N THR A 203 -7.19 -11.28 11.86
CA THR A 203 -6.33 -10.35 12.59
C THR A 203 -6.55 -10.43 14.10
N ALA A 204 -7.81 -10.50 14.54
CA ALA A 204 -8.20 -10.48 15.95
C ALA A 204 -7.48 -11.56 16.77
N ARG A 205 -7.36 -12.77 16.22
CA ARG A 205 -6.70 -13.88 16.91
C ARG A 205 -5.20 -13.63 17.13
N TYR A 206 -4.50 -13.07 16.15
CA TYR A 206 -3.06 -12.82 16.23
C TYR A 206 -2.70 -11.67 17.20
N VAL A 207 -3.65 -10.76 17.42
CA VAL A 207 -3.48 -9.62 18.33
C VAL A 207 -4.17 -9.84 19.68
N GLY A 208 -4.63 -11.06 19.98
CA GLY A 208 -5.26 -11.40 21.25
C GLY A 208 -6.61 -10.72 21.50
N PHE A 209 -7.36 -10.43 20.44
CA PHE A 209 -8.65 -9.71 20.46
C PHE A 209 -8.57 -8.32 21.09
N LYS A 210 -7.37 -7.73 21.10
CA LYS A 210 -7.16 -6.37 21.59
C LYS A 210 -7.86 -5.33 20.72
N THR A 211 -8.23 -4.21 21.34
CA THR A 211 -8.73 -3.04 20.62
C THR A 211 -7.57 -2.32 19.91
N PRO A 212 -7.85 -1.49 18.89
CA PRO A 212 -6.83 -0.64 18.30
C PRO A 212 -6.12 0.26 19.32
N GLU A 213 -6.81 0.72 20.35
CA GLU A 213 -6.23 1.54 21.44
C GLU A 213 -5.20 0.76 22.25
N GLU A 214 -5.52 -0.47 22.64
CA GLU A 214 -4.60 -1.36 23.36
C GLU A 214 -3.36 -1.72 22.51
N LEU A 215 -3.55 -1.93 21.21
CA LEU A 215 -2.45 -2.26 20.29
C LEU A 215 -1.51 -1.08 20.06
N LEU A 216 -2.04 0.13 19.93
CA LEU A 216 -1.23 1.33 19.74
C LEU A 216 -0.54 1.77 21.04
N SER A 217 -1.06 1.36 22.20
CA SER A 217 -0.44 1.58 23.51
C SER A 217 0.68 0.57 23.82
N GLU A 218 0.82 -0.49 23.01
CA GLU A 218 1.84 -1.53 23.14
C GLU A 218 2.68 -1.64 21.85
N PRO A 219 3.59 -0.68 21.58
CA PRO A 219 4.32 -0.59 20.30
C PRO A 219 5.11 -1.86 19.95
N GLU A 220 5.56 -2.60 20.95
CA GLU A 220 6.30 -3.85 20.79
C GLU A 220 5.49 -4.94 20.07
N LEU A 221 4.16 -4.97 20.22
CA LEU A 221 3.29 -5.96 19.57
C LEU A 221 2.96 -5.61 18.11
N LEU A 222 3.14 -4.36 17.69
CA LEU A 222 2.93 -3.94 16.30
C LEU A 222 4.05 -4.40 15.36
N PHE A 223 5.23 -4.74 15.90
CA PHE A 223 6.44 -5.02 15.10
C PHE A 223 7.14 -6.36 15.39
N LEU A 224 6.94 -7.03 16.54
CA LEU A 224 7.74 -8.23 16.90
C LEU A 224 7.16 -9.61 16.55
N THR A 225 5.93 -9.72 16.05
CA THR A 225 5.25 -11.05 16.00
C THR A 225 5.29 -11.77 14.63
N ILE A 226 6.19 -11.41 13.72
CA ILE A 226 6.38 -12.18 12.46
C ILE A 226 7.78 -12.82 12.34
N PHE A 227 8.81 -12.35 13.04
CA PHE A 227 10.18 -12.89 12.87
C PHE A 227 10.75 -13.70 14.03
N LYS A 228 10.07 -13.82 15.17
CA LYS A 228 10.59 -14.55 16.34
C LYS A 228 10.31 -16.07 16.36
N LEU A 229 9.76 -16.63 15.29
CA LEU A 229 9.42 -18.07 15.19
C LEU A 229 10.29 -18.87 14.21
N LEU A 230 11.40 -18.32 13.71
CA LEU A 230 12.34 -19.05 12.84
C LEU A 230 13.78 -19.15 13.38
N SER A 231 13.95 -19.01 14.68
CA SER A 231 15.21 -19.36 15.37
C SER A 231 14.96 -20.50 16.36
N VAL A 232 14.80 -21.71 15.81
CA VAL A 232 15.20 -22.98 16.43
C VAL A 232 15.96 -23.77 15.38
#